data_AF-A0A450TEP0-F1
#
_entry.id   AF-A0A450TEP0-F1
#
_cell.length_a   1.000
_cell.length_b   1.000
_cell.length_c   1.000
_cell.angle_alpha   90.00
_cell.angle_beta   90.00
_cell.angle_gamma   90.00
#
_symmetry.space_group_name_H-M   'P 1'
#
loop_
_entity.id
_entity.type
_entity.pdbx_description
1 polymer ?
#
loop_
_entity_poly.entity_id
_entity_poly.type
_entity_poly.pdbx_seq_one_letter_code
_entity_poly.pdbx_strand_id
1 'polypeptide(L)' 'MKFPYGIADFHKLITQGYFYADRTDRIVSLEEAGDHLLFLRPRRFGKSLVLSMLENYYDV' A
#
# COMPACT_ATOMS: atom_id res chain seq x y z
N MET A 1 -7.22 -6.29 18.12
CA MET A 1 -6.88 -6.00 16.71
C MET A 1 -6.79 -4.50 16.55
N LYS A 2 -5.61 -3.94 16.24
CA LYS A 2 -5.41 -2.49 16.10
C LYS A 2 -5.73 -2.07 14.68
N PHE A 3 -6.81 -1.31 14.46
CA PHE A 3 -7.16 -0.83 13.13
C PHE A 3 -6.36 0.45 12.80
N PRO A 4 -5.70 0.51 11.63
CA PRO A 4 -4.93 1.67 11.21
C PRO A 4 -5.85 2.76 10.63
N TYR A 5 -6.56 3.49 11.51
CA TYR A 5 -7.39 4.61 11.07
C TYR A 5 -6.53 5.82 10.72
N GLY A 6 -6.53 6.22 9.44
CA GLY A 6 -5.81 7.40 8.97
C GLY A 6 -4.29 7.23 8.89
N ILE A 7 -3.77 6.02 9.09
CA ILE A 7 -2.35 5.70 8.92
C ILE A 7 -2.14 5.27 7.46
N ALA A 8 -1.33 6.02 6.74
CA ALA A 8 -0.95 5.73 5.34
C ALA A 8 0.53 5.37 5.19
N ASP A 9 1.22 5.17 6.31
CA ASP A 9 2.63 4.79 6.40
C ASP A 9 2.70 3.28 6.67
N PHE A 10 3.19 2.54 5.68
CA PHE A 10 3.29 1.09 5.74
C PHE A 10 4.30 0.62 6.79
N HIS A 11 5.49 1.25 6.85
CA HIS A 11 6.53 0.92 7.80
C HIS A 11 6.03 1.05 9.25
N LYS A 12 5.37 2.17 9.55
CA LYS A 12 4.76 2.39 10.87
C LYS A 12 3.66 1.37 11.18
N LEU A 13 2.83 1.04 10.19
CA LEU A 13 1.73 0.08 10.33
C LEU A 13 2.27 -1.29 10.76
N ILE A 14 3.32 -1.78 10.08
CA ILE A 14 3.94 -3.08 10.38
C ILE A 14 4.68 -3.06 11.73
N THR A 15 5.56 -2.07 11.95
CA THR A 15 6.38 -1.97 13.18
C THR A 15 5.55 -1.77 14.45
N GLN A 16 4.39 -1.12 14.35
CA GLN A 16 3.50 -0.87 15.50
C GLN A 16 2.42 -1.96 15.68
N GLY A 17 2.44 -3.01 14.86
CA GLY A 17 1.54 -4.16 14.95
C GLY A 17 0.08 -3.82 14.65
N TYR A 18 -0.16 -2.94 13.68
CA TYR A 18 -1.51 -2.67 13.17
C TYR A 18 -1.97 -3.80 12.24
N PHE A 19 -3.29 -3.91 12.09
CA PHE A 19 -3.87 -4.81 11.13
C PHE A 19 -3.56 -4.35 9.70
N TYR A 20 -2.81 -5.17 8.97
CA TYR A 20 -2.57 -5.06 7.55
C TYR A 20 -3.23 -6.23 6.84
N ALA A 21 -3.99 -5.97 5.78
CA ALA A 21 -4.45 -7.02 4.88
C ALA A 21 -3.41 -7.13 3.75
N ASP A 22 -2.61 -8.19 3.80
CA ASP A 22 -1.57 -8.41 2.80
C ASP A 22 -2.17 -8.65 1.41
N ARG A 23 -1.64 -7.91 0.42
CA ARG A 23 -2.01 -7.93 -0.99
C ARG A 23 -0.78 -7.93 -1.91
N THR A 24 0.37 -8.33 -1.38
CA THR A 24 1.65 -8.38 -2.10
C THR A 24 1.58 -9.31 -3.32
N ASP A 25 0.69 -10.31 -3.31
CA ASP A 25 0.36 -11.18 -4.45
C ASP A 25 -0.08 -10.42 -5.70
N ARG A 26 -0.61 -9.20 -5.54
CA ARG A 26 -1.10 -8.37 -6.65
C ARG A 26 -0.03 -7.46 -7.26
N ILE A 27 1.17 -7.38 -6.68
CA ILE A 27 2.24 -6.51 -7.19
C ILE A 27 2.61 -6.93 -8.62
N VAL A 28 2.74 -8.23 -8.90
CA VAL A 28 3.04 -8.73 -10.26
C VAL A 28 2.00 -8.26 -11.28
N SER A 29 0.70 -8.41 -10.96
CA SER A 29 -0.37 -7.93 -11.84
C SER A 29 -0.40 -6.41 -12.00
N LEU A 30 0.12 -5.67 -11.01
CA LEU A 30 0.24 -4.23 -11.05
C LEU A 30 1.38 -3.82 -12.00
N GLU A 31 2.53 -4.48 -11.92
CA GLU A 31 3.67 -4.27 -12.83
C GLU A 31 3.33 -4.61 -14.28
N GLU A 32 2.60 -5.71 -14.50
CA GLU A 32 2.15 -6.13 -15.83
C GLU A 32 1.10 -5.21 -16.45
N ALA A 33 0.40 -4.39 -15.65
CA ALA A 33 -0.65 -3.50 -16.14
C ALA A 33 -0.11 -2.30 -16.95
N GLY A 34 1.19 -2.00 -16.85
CA GLY A 34 1.90 -1.05 -17.71
C GLY A 34 2.85 -0.12 -16.96
N ASP A 35 3.73 0.54 -17.72
CA ASP A 35 4.81 1.40 -17.18
C ASP A 35 4.31 2.62 -16.37
N HIS A 36 3.09 3.07 -16.64
CA HIS A 36 2.48 4.22 -15.99
C HIS A 36 1.07 3.91 -15.51
N LEU A 37 0.91 3.77 -14.20
CA LEU A 37 -0.37 3.45 -13.57
C LEU A 37 -1.01 4.70 -12.99
N LEU A 38 -2.15 5.08 -13.55
CA LEU A 38 -2.95 6.17 -13.00
C LEU A 38 -4.01 5.60 -12.05
N PHE A 39 -3.80 5.79 -10.75
CA PHE A 39 -4.87 5.54 -9.81
C PHE A 39 -5.94 6.66 -9.90
N LEU A 40 -7.08 6.34 -10.53
CA LEU A 40 -8.27 7.20 -10.63
C LEU A 40 -8.70 7.74 -9.25
N ARG A 41 -9.62 8.71 -9.17
CA ARG A 41 -9.93 9.44 -7.92
C ARG A 41 -11.08 8.86 -7.05
N PRO A 42 -11.02 7.63 -6.46
CA PRO A 42 -11.79 7.35 -5.26
C PRO A 42 -11.06 7.89 -4.04
N ARG A 43 -11.76 8.70 -3.24
CA ARG A 43 -11.27 9.27 -1.99
C ARG A 43 -11.17 8.18 -0.93
N ARG A 44 -10.10 8.17 -0.13
CA ARG A 44 -9.84 7.18 0.95
C ARG A 44 -9.75 5.72 0.48
N PHE A 45 -9.42 5.49 -0.79
CA PHE A 45 -9.25 4.13 -1.33
C PHE A 45 -7.97 3.41 -0.84
N GLY A 46 -7.08 4.09 -0.10
CA GLY A 46 -5.84 3.49 0.40
C GLY A 46 -4.65 3.58 -0.56
N LYS A 47 -4.73 4.41 -1.61
CA LYS A 47 -3.66 4.62 -2.59
C LYS A 47 -2.33 5.04 -1.95
N SER A 48 -2.39 5.95 -0.97
CA SER A 48 -1.20 6.39 -0.21
C SER A 48 -0.53 5.24 0.55
N LEU A 49 -1.32 4.32 1.12
CA LEU A 49 -0.78 3.15 1.82
C LEU A 49 -0.12 2.17 0.85
N VAL A 50 -0.70 1.98 -0.34
CA VAL A 50 -0.11 1.13 -1.39
C VAL A 50 1.21 1.71 -1.86
N LEU A 51 1.30 3.02 -2.11
CA LEU A 51 2.55 3.67 -2.51
C LEU A 51 3.63 3.54 -1.43
N SER A 52 3.29 3.82 -0.16
CA SER A 52 4.23 3.64 0.95
C SER A 52 4.68 2.17 1.10
N MET A 53 3.80 1.21 0.84
CA MET A 53 4.17 -0.20 0.81
C MET A 53 5.14 -0.51 -0.33
N LEU A 54 4.88 -0.03 -1.54
CA LEU A 54 5.78 -0.24 -2.69
C LEU A 54 7.15 0.41 -2.47
N GLU A 55 7.22 1.62 -1.92
CA GLU A 55 8.48 2.27 -1.53
C GLU A 55 9.29 1.38 -0.57
N ASN A 56 8.64 0.81 0.45
CA ASN A 56 9.28 -0.11 1.39
C ASN A 56 9.64 -1.48 0.76
N TYR A 57 8.85 -1.94 -0.22
CA TYR A 57 9.07 -3.21 -0.90
C TYR A 57 10.28 -3.17 -1.83
N TYR A 58 10.46 -2.07 -2.55
CA TYR A 58 11.60 -1.88 -3.47
C TYR A 58 12.82 -1.21 -2.83
N ASP A 59 12.73 -0.84 -1.55
CA ASP A 59 13.77 -0.12 -0.80
C ASP A 59 14.19 1.19 -1.51
N VAL A 60 13.18 1.97 -1.92
CA VAL A 60 13.32 3.26 -2.65
C VAL A 60 13.17 4.45 -1.72
#